data_AF-A0A6G7YKS8-F1
#
_entry.id   AF-A0A6G7YKS8-F1
#
_cell.length_a   1.000
_cell.length_b   1.000
_cell.length_c   1.000
_cell.angle_alpha   90.00
_cell.angle_beta   90.00
_cell.angle_gamma   90.00
#
_symmetry.space_group_name_H-M   'P 1'
#
loop_
_entity.id
_entity.type
_entity.pdbx_description
1 polymer ?
#
loop_
_entity_poly.entity_id
_entity_poly.type
_entity_poly.pdbx_seq_one_letter_code
_entity_poly.pdbx_strand_id
1 'polypeptide(L)'
;MQGKHGITPAIADEALEDPNRVMIDPDYNSESGKSVRIIGFSVAADDVISVIVLENDGTEYGVNGWAANEKDRRLYAAGSEGEADDQRD
;
A
#
# COMPACT_ATOMS: atom_id res chain seq x y z
N MET A 1 13.88 -10.76 16.13
CA MET A 1 13.22 -10.41 14.85
C MET A 1 13.12 -8.90 14.77
N GLN A 2 13.30 -8.39 13.55
CA GLN A 2 13.86 -7.09 13.21
C GLN A 2 12.97 -5.93 13.68
N GLY A 3 13.60 -4.81 14.03
CA GLY A 3 12.97 -3.64 14.62
C GLY A 3 11.77 -3.17 13.81
N LYS A 4 10.68 -2.89 14.51
CA LYS A 4 9.46 -2.26 14.00
C LYS A 4 9.86 -0.98 13.27
N HIS A 5 9.96 -1.03 11.95
CA HIS A 5 10.31 0.12 11.14
C HIS A 5 9.12 1.09 11.10
N GLY A 6 9.08 2.00 12.09
CA GLY A 6 8.81 3.43 11.92
C GLY A 6 7.45 3.92 11.41
N ILE A 7 6.55 3.07 10.92
CA ILE A 7 5.24 3.50 10.42
C ILE A 7 4.22 3.44 11.54
N THR A 8 3.58 4.58 11.81
CA THR A 8 2.47 4.67 12.76
C THR A 8 1.19 4.15 12.10
N PRO A 9 0.17 3.73 12.88
CA PRO A 9 -1.13 3.36 12.33
C PRO A 9 -1.71 4.45 11.42
N ALA A 10 -1.65 5.72 11.84
CA ALA A 10 -2.15 6.84 11.04
C ALA A 10 -1.46 6.99 9.67
N ILE A 11 -0.14 6.78 9.60
CA ILE A 11 0.59 6.80 8.30
C ILE A 11 0.16 5.63 7.42
N ALA A 12 -0.07 4.46 8.02
CA ALA A 12 -0.59 3.30 7.29
C ALA A 12 -2.02 3.57 6.79
N ASP A 13 -2.88 4.13 7.64
CA ASP A 13 -4.27 4.50 7.29
C ASP A 13 -4.29 5.49 6.12
N GLU A 14 -3.44 6.52 6.14
CA GLU A 14 -3.33 7.45 5.00
C GLU A 14 -2.96 6.74 3.69
N ALA A 15 -2.06 5.76 3.73
CA ALA A 15 -1.70 4.99 2.54
C ALA A 15 -2.82 4.02 2.09
N LEU A 16 -3.65 3.54 3.01
CA LEU A 16 -4.86 2.74 2.69
C LEU A 16 -5.97 3.61 2.09
N GLU A 17 -6.06 4.86 2.52
CA GLU A 17 -7.06 5.84 2.07
C GLU A 17 -6.62 6.63 0.83
N ASP A 18 -5.37 6.51 0.40
CA ASP A 18 -4.86 7.18 -0.80
C ASP A 18 -5.71 6.80 -2.03
N PRO A 19 -6.26 7.79 -2.75
CA PRO A 19 -7.05 7.53 -3.96
C PRO A 19 -6.23 6.89 -5.08
N ASN A 20 -4.93 7.18 -5.17
CA ASN A 20 -4.06 6.63 -6.22
C ASN A 20 -3.38 5.32 -5.80
N ARG A 21 -3.82 4.71 -4.71
CA ARG A 21 -3.16 3.51 -4.16
C ARG A 21 -3.15 2.37 -5.17
N VAL A 22 -2.07 1.60 -5.15
CA VAL A 22 -1.96 0.36 -5.89
C VAL A 22 -2.29 -0.80 -4.97
N MET A 23 -3.26 -1.62 -5.36
CA MET A 23 -3.63 -2.85 -4.68
C MET A 23 -3.08 -4.06 -5.44
N ILE A 24 -2.32 -4.91 -4.76
CA ILE A 24 -1.76 -6.15 -5.30
C ILE A 24 -2.31 -7.30 -4.49
N ASP A 25 -3.25 -8.02 -5.08
CA ASP A 25 -3.91 -9.19 -4.50
C ASP A 25 -3.73 -10.41 -5.41
N PRO A 26 -3.04 -11.49 -4.96
CA PRO A 26 -2.34 -11.59 -3.68
C PRO A 26 -1.01 -10.81 -3.69
N ASP A 27 -0.54 -10.37 -2.52
CA ASP A 27 0.81 -9.82 -2.35
C ASP A 27 1.83 -10.79 -2.93
N TYR A 28 2.72 -10.27 -3.79
CA TYR A 28 3.68 -11.09 -4.53
C TYR A 28 4.71 -11.79 -3.63
N ASN A 29 4.81 -11.42 -2.36
CA ASN A 29 5.65 -12.07 -1.34
C ASN A 29 4.83 -12.99 -0.40
N SER A 30 3.52 -13.11 -0.59
CA SER A 30 2.65 -13.95 0.23
C SER A 30 2.77 -15.41 -0.17
N GLU A 31 3.46 -16.21 0.65
CA GLU A 31 3.56 -17.67 0.40
C GLU A 31 2.19 -18.37 0.51
N SER A 32 1.30 -17.84 1.36
CA SER A 32 -0.05 -18.38 1.54
C SER A 32 -1.07 -17.85 0.54
N GLY A 33 -0.75 -16.75 -0.16
CA GLY A 33 -1.67 -16.04 -1.06
C GLY A 33 -2.84 -15.34 -0.37
N LYS A 34 -2.77 -15.11 0.94
CA LYS A 34 -3.89 -14.57 1.75
C LYS A 34 -3.75 -13.09 2.14
N SER A 35 -2.62 -12.47 1.79
CA SER A 35 -2.37 -11.07 2.12
C SER A 35 -2.45 -10.22 0.87
N VAL A 36 -2.89 -8.98 1.04
CA VAL A 36 -2.92 -7.96 0.01
C VAL A 36 -1.83 -6.93 0.32
N ARG A 37 -1.10 -6.48 -0.69
CA ARG A 37 -0.20 -5.32 -0.57
C ARG A 37 -0.90 -4.10 -1.10
N ILE A 38 -0.94 -3.06 -0.29
CA ILE A 38 -1.39 -1.73 -0.69
C ILE A 38 -0.16 -0.82 -0.69
N ILE A 39 0.00 -0.04 -1.75
CA ILE A 39 1.06 0.95 -1.89
C ILE A 39 0.38 2.29 -2.11
N GLY A 40 0.55 3.24 -1.18
CA GLY A 40 -0.09 4.55 -1.24
C GLY A 40 0.78 5.64 -0.64
N PHE A 41 0.51 6.88 -0.98
CA PHE A 41 1.18 8.04 -0.42
C PHE A 41 0.61 8.44 0.95
N SER A 42 1.48 8.70 1.92
CA SER A 42 1.11 9.32 3.19
C SER A 42 1.61 10.75 3.24
N VAL A 43 0.70 11.69 3.54
CA VAL A 43 1.01 13.10 3.73
C VAL A 43 1.81 13.31 5.02
N ALA A 44 1.49 12.59 6.09
CA ALA A 44 2.19 12.67 7.36
C ALA A 44 3.64 12.17 7.27
N ALA A 45 3.91 11.17 6.42
CA ALA A 45 5.25 10.68 6.16
C ALA A 45 5.97 11.43 5.02
N ASP A 46 5.23 12.20 4.21
CA ASP A 46 5.67 12.77 2.94
C ASP A 46 6.36 11.72 2.04
N ASP A 47 5.84 10.50 2.03
CA ASP A 47 6.47 9.38 1.33
C ASP A 47 5.44 8.33 0.88
N VAL A 48 5.86 7.49 -0.07
CA VAL A 48 5.10 6.33 -0.50
C VAL A 48 5.32 5.20 0.49
N ILE A 49 4.23 4.62 0.99
CA ILE A 49 4.19 3.60 2.03
C ILE A 49 3.60 2.32 1.46
N SER A 50 4.26 1.21 1.73
CA SER A 50 3.74 -0.13 1.47
C SER A 50 3.14 -0.70 2.76
N VAL A 51 1.88 -1.12 2.70
CA VAL A 51 1.14 -1.73 3.80
C VAL A 51 0.72 -3.13 3.38
N ILE A 52 0.90 -4.11 4.28
CA ILE A 52 0.34 -5.46 4.11
C ILE A 52 -0.91 -5.58 4.95
N VAL A 53 -2.00 -5.98 4.31
CA VAL A 53 -3.28 -6.30 4.95
C VAL A 53 -3.50 -7.80 4.87
N LEU A 54 -3.96 -8.40 5.96
CA LEU A 54 -4.53 -9.75 5.97
C LEU A 54 -6.03 -9.62 6.19
N GLU A 55 -6.81 -10.24 5.32
CA GLU A 55 -8.21 -10.52 5.60
C GLU A 55 -8.26 -11.83 6.40
N ASN A 56 -8.72 -11.77 7.64
CA ASN A 56 -9.03 -12.98 8.42
C ASN A 56 -10.46 -12.89 8.96
N ASP A 57 -11.30 -13.87 8.58
CA ASP A 57 -12.70 -13.98 9.02
C ASP A 57 -13.52 -12.67 8.81
N GLY A 58 -13.31 -11.99 7.68
CA GLY A 58 -14.04 -10.76 7.31
C GLY A 58 -13.62 -9.50 8.07
N THR A 59 -12.50 -9.54 8.80
CA THR A 59 -11.87 -8.34 9.40
C THR A 59 -10.52 -8.09 8.74
N GLU A 60 -10.38 -6.94 8.10
CA GLU A 60 -9.12 -6.45 7.53
C GLU A 60 -8.22 -5.92 8.66
N TYR A 61 -7.03 -6.49 8.80
CA TYR A 61 -6.02 -5.97 9.72
C TYR A 61 -4.83 -5.47 8.91
N GLY A 62 -4.50 -4.18 9.04
CA GLY A 62 -3.18 -3.67 8.66
C GLY A 62 -2.13 -4.36 9.52
N VAL A 63 -1.35 -5.27 8.93
CA VAL A 63 -0.44 -6.16 9.68
C VAL A 63 0.90 -5.46 9.92
N ASN A 64 1.38 -4.74 8.91
CA ASN A 64 2.67 -4.06 8.95
C ASN A 64 2.77 -3.03 7.81
N GLY A 65 3.52 -1.96 8.04
CA GLY A 65 3.78 -0.91 7.03
C GLY A 65 5.24 -0.49 7.03
N TRP A 66 5.74 -0.07 5.87
CA TRP A 66 7.10 0.46 5.70
C TRP A 66 7.19 1.43 4.51
N ALA A 67 8.21 2.29 4.49
CA ALA A 67 8.50 3.12 3.33
C ALA A 67 8.77 2.27 2.09
N ALA A 68 8.12 2.59 0.97
CA ALA A 68 8.14 1.80 -0.25
C ALA A 68 9.57 1.68 -0.82
N ASN A 69 9.89 0.48 -1.31
CA ASN A 69 11.15 0.23 -2.02
C ASN A 69 11.04 0.67 -3.50
N GLU A 70 12.13 0.58 -4.27
CA GLU A 70 12.15 0.99 -5.68
C GLU A 70 11.10 0.28 -6.55
N LYS A 71 10.85 -1.02 -6.33
CA LYS A 71 9.83 -1.78 -7.06
C LYS A 71 8.43 -1.23 -6.76
N ASP A 72 8.11 -1.04 -5.49
CA ASP A 72 6.82 -0.55 -5.04
C ASP A 72 6.57 0.90 -5.51
N ARG A 73 7.60 1.75 -5.47
CA ARG A 73 7.53 3.13 -6.00
C ARG A 73 7.28 3.16 -7.49
N ARG A 74 7.90 2.27 -8.27
CA ARG A 74 7.64 2.15 -9.72
C ARG A 74 6.22 1.71 -10.00
N LEU A 75 5.69 0.76 -9.23
CA LEU A 75 4.31 0.31 -9.36
C LEU A 75 3.33 1.44 -9.03
N TYR A 76 3.58 2.16 -7.93
CA TYR A 76 2.78 3.31 -7.53
C TYR A 76 2.78 4.42 -8.59
N ALA A 77 3.95 4.78 -9.12
CA ALA A 77 4.06 5.76 -10.20
C ALA A 77 3.24 5.33 -11.43
N ALA A 78 3.42 4.09 -11.90
CA ALA A 78 2.69 3.57 -13.05
C ALA A 78 1.16 3.49 -12.83
N GLY A 79 0.73 3.19 -11.60
CA GLY A 79 -0.69 3.18 -11.23
C GLY A 79 -1.31 4.57 -11.20
N SER A 80 -0.58 5.56 -10.65
CA SER A 80 -1.02 6.96 -10.59
C SER A 80 -1.15 7.64 -11.96
N GLU A 81 -0.44 7.13 -12.98
CA GLU A 81 -0.51 7.64 -14.35
C GLU A 81 -1.74 7.11 -15.13
N GLY A 82 -2.42 6.07 -14.63
CA GLY A 82 -3.51 5.36 -15.33
C GLY A 82 -4.89 6.00 -15.23
N GLU A 83 -5.09 7.02 -14.37
CA GLU A 83 -6.41 7.66 -14.15
C GLU A 83 -6.55 9.07 -14.78
N ALA A 84 -5.53 9.53 -15.53
CA ALA A 84 -5.55 10.87 -16.14
C ALA A 84 -6.26 10.95 -17.51
N ASP A 85 -6.81 9.84 -18.03
CA ASP A 85 -7.39 9.76 -19.39
C ASP A 85 -8.81 9.16 -19.40
N ASP A 86 -9.77 9.77 -18.70
CA ASP A 86 -11.20 9.56 -18.97
C ASP A 86 -12.08 10.76 -18.57
N GLN A 87 -11.69 11.98 -18.94
CA GLN A 87 -12.59 13.14 -18.89
C GLN A 87 -12.31 14.13 -20.03
N ARG A 88 -12.59 13.72 -21.27
CA ARG A 88 -12.85 14.65 -22.38
C ARG A 88 -13.99 14.11 -23.25
N ASP A 89 -15.20 14.50 -22.89
CA ASP A 89 -16.33 14.62 -23.83
C ASP A 89 -16.23 15.96 -24.58
#